data_AF-A0A542ZGY1-F1
#
_entry.id   AF-A0A542ZGY1-F1
#
_cell.length_a   1.000
_cell.length_b   1.000
_cell.length_c   1.000
_cell.angle_alpha   90.00
_cell.angle_beta   90.00
_cell.angle_gamma   90.00
#
_symmetry.space_group_name_H-M   'P 1'
#
loop_
_entity.id
_entity.type
_entity.pdbx_description
1 polymer ?
#
loop_
_entity_poly.entity_id
_entity_poly.type
_entity_poly.pdbx_seq_one_letter_code
_entity_poly.pdbx_strand_id
1 'polypeptide(L)'
;MSDLSYAVDELNGLGSKLHTLSHDLKSVDGHADLSVGALAHARVVGAMDHFRTNWDDNRDHLAEKLGQLGDLAAKAAEGFSQADADLARKIRDAVKGA
;
A
#
# COMPACT_ATOMS: atom_id res chain seq x y z
N MET A 1 -11.07 4.63 -25.19
CA MET A 1 -10.49 5.88 -24.67
C MET A 1 -9.07 5.57 -24.19
N SER A 2 -8.05 5.98 -24.93
CA SER A 2 -6.64 5.65 -24.60
C SER A 2 -6.16 6.30 -23.30
N ASP A 3 -6.63 7.51 -23.01
CA ASP A 3 -6.23 8.23 -21.79
C ASP A 3 -6.81 7.56 -20.53
N LEU A 4 -8.06 7.07 -20.62
CA LEU A 4 -8.71 6.38 -19.51
C LEU A 4 -8.06 5.03 -19.23
N SER A 5 -7.68 4.26 -20.27
CA SER A 5 -6.97 3.00 -20.06
C SER A 5 -5.58 3.24 -19.47
N TYR A 6 -4.87 4.26 -19.96
CA TYR A 6 -3.57 4.66 -19.41
C TYR A 6 -3.67 5.04 -17.92
N ALA A 7 -4.65 5.85 -17.54
CA ALA A 7 -4.87 6.23 -16.15
C ALA A 7 -5.23 5.03 -15.25
N VAL A 8 -6.01 4.07 -15.76
CA VAL A 8 -6.33 2.82 -15.06
C VAL A 8 -5.06 1.98 -14.83
N ASP A 9 -4.21 1.86 -15.83
CA ASP A 9 -2.94 1.12 -15.72
C ASP A 9 -1.98 1.78 -14.72
N GLU A 10 -1.89 3.12 -14.72
CA GLU A 10 -1.10 3.87 -13.74
C GLU A 10 -1.61 3.67 -12.31
N LEU A 11 -2.94 3.71 -12.11
CA LEU A 11 -3.56 3.49 -10.79
C LEU A 11 -3.33 2.07 -10.29
N ASN A 12 -3.44 1.06 -11.15
CA ASN A 12 -3.12 -0.32 -10.82
C ASN A 12 -1.64 -0.47 -10.46
N GLY A 13 -0.75 0.13 -11.25
CA GLY A 13 0.69 0.12 -10.99
C GLY A 13 1.05 0.82 -9.67
N LEU A 14 0.41 1.94 -9.36
CA LEU A 14 0.57 2.65 -8.09
C LEU A 14 0.08 1.78 -6.92
N GLY A 15 -1.12 1.21 -7.04
CA GLY A 15 -1.70 0.33 -6.02
C GLY A 15 -0.79 -0.85 -5.67
N SER A 16 -0.28 -1.52 -6.70
CA SER A 16 0.68 -2.63 -6.54
C SER A 16 1.96 -2.19 -5.84
N LYS A 17 2.58 -1.08 -6.25
CA LYS A 17 3.81 -0.56 -5.63
C LYS A 17 3.61 -0.20 -4.15
N LEU A 18 2.47 0.42 -3.82
CA LEU A 18 2.13 0.78 -2.44
C LEU A 18 1.91 -0.46 -1.57
N HIS A 19 1.27 -1.51 -2.10
CA HIS A 19 1.15 -2.80 -1.40
C HIS A 19 2.50 -3.47 -1.20
N THR A 20 3.39 -3.46 -2.20
CA THR A 20 4.75 -3.97 -2.04
C THR A 20 5.49 -3.22 -0.94
N LEU A 21 5.46 -1.88 -0.94
CA LEU A 21 6.10 -1.10 0.12
C LEU A 21 5.49 -1.37 1.52
N SER A 22 4.17 -1.51 1.60
CA SER A 22 3.48 -1.89 2.83
C SER A 22 3.95 -3.25 3.34
N HIS A 23 4.01 -4.25 2.45
CA HIS A 23 4.49 -5.59 2.76
C HIS A 23 5.95 -5.58 3.20
N ASP A 24 6.81 -4.89 2.46
CA ASP A 24 8.25 -4.84 2.73
C ASP A 24 8.51 -4.23 4.09
N LEU A 25 7.84 -3.13 4.45
CA LEU A 25 7.92 -2.53 5.78
C LEU A 25 7.46 -3.49 6.89
N LYS A 26 6.47 -4.35 6.65
CA LYS A 26 6.03 -5.36 7.64
C LYS A 26 6.99 -6.56 7.74
N SER A 27 7.70 -6.86 6.66
CA SER A 27 8.55 -8.06 6.55
C SER A 27 9.93 -7.92 7.19
N VAL A 28 10.36 -6.69 7.51
CA VAL A 28 11.66 -6.45 8.18
C VAL A 28 11.57 -6.86 9.64
N ASP A 29 12.01 -8.08 9.94
CA ASP A 29 12.05 -8.63 11.30
C ASP A 29 13.07 -7.86 12.17
N GLY A 30 12.58 -7.26 13.25
CA GLY A 30 13.34 -6.42 14.18
C GLY A 30 14.10 -7.20 15.26
N HIS A 31 14.80 -8.28 14.88
CA HIS A 31 15.52 -9.13 15.84
C HIS A 31 16.97 -8.66 16.06
N ALA A 32 17.13 -7.43 16.54
CA ALA A 32 18.38 -7.04 17.20
C ALA A 32 18.35 -7.55 18.65
N ASP A 33 19.33 -8.35 19.06
CA ASP A 33 19.52 -8.70 20.48
C ASP A 33 20.05 -7.48 21.23
N LEU A 34 19.18 -6.86 22.03
CA LEU A 34 19.47 -5.67 22.83
C LEU A 34 19.75 -6.02 24.31
N SER A 35 20.15 -7.25 24.61
CA SER A 35 20.38 -7.69 25.98
C SER A 35 21.50 -6.91 26.70
N VAL A 36 21.46 -6.93 28.05
CA VAL A 36 22.49 -6.32 28.91
C VAL A 36 23.89 -6.88 28.62
N GLY A 37 23.98 -8.14 28.14
CA GLY A 37 25.23 -8.75 27.70
C GLY A 37 25.86 -8.07 26.48
N ALA A 38 25.05 -7.46 25.61
CA ALA A 38 25.50 -6.77 24.40
C ALA A 38 25.73 -5.26 24.60
N LEU A 39 24.93 -4.60 25.46
CA LEU A 39 24.92 -3.13 25.61
C LEU A 39 25.51 -2.61 26.94
N ALA A 40 25.99 -3.52 27.80
CA ALA A 40 26.75 -3.29 29.05
C ALA A 40 26.13 -2.39 30.14
N HIS A 41 25.10 -1.59 29.86
CA HIS A 41 24.48 -0.67 30.82
C HIS A 41 22.94 -0.63 30.68
N ALA A 42 22.21 -0.84 31.79
CA ALA A 42 20.74 -0.93 31.81
C ALA A 42 19.99 0.27 31.21
N ARG A 43 20.47 1.50 31.44
CA ARG A 43 19.93 2.72 30.78
C ARG A 43 20.00 2.67 29.25
N VAL A 44 21.07 2.12 28.68
CA VAL A 44 21.21 1.98 27.22
C VAL A 44 20.25 0.93 26.70
N VAL A 45 20.15 -0.21 27.39
CA VAL A 45 19.16 -1.26 27.08
C VAL A 45 17.74 -0.69 27.07
N GLY A 46 17.35 0.07 28.10
CA GLY A 46 16.02 0.69 28.16
C GLY A 46 15.77 1.72 27.04
N ALA A 47 16.77 2.53 26.69
CA ALA A 47 16.67 3.47 25.58
C ALA A 47 16.53 2.76 24.22
N MET A 48 17.27 1.66 24.03
CA MET A 48 17.18 0.85 22.81
C MET A 48 15.86 0.10 22.71
N ASP A 49 15.32 -0.40 23.83
CA ASP A 49 14.01 -1.05 23.85
C ASP A 49 12.86 -0.08 23.56
N HIS A 50 12.93 1.13 24.11
CA HIS A 50 11.99 2.21 23.80
C HIS A 50 12.09 2.66 22.33
N PHE A 51 13.31 2.78 21.80
CA PHE A 51 13.52 3.06 20.38
C PHE A 51 12.92 1.97 19.49
N ARG A 52 13.22 0.70 19.78
CA ARG A 52 12.69 -0.47 19.05
C ARG A 52 11.18 -0.47 19.03
N THR A 53 10.54 -0.35 20.19
CA THR A 53 9.08 -0.34 20.32
C THR A 53 8.46 0.79 19.51
N ASN A 54 8.97 2.03 19.65
CA ASN A 54 8.48 3.15 18.86
C ASN A 54 8.72 2.98 17.37
N TRP A 55 9.84 2.40 16.98
CA TRP A 55 10.15 2.12 15.59
C TRP A 55 9.16 1.11 15.01
N ASP A 56 8.93 -0.01 15.70
CA ASP A 56 7.98 -1.04 15.30
C ASP A 56 6.56 -0.45 15.15
N ASP A 57 6.09 0.30 16.15
CA ASP A 57 4.76 0.93 16.11
C ASP A 57 4.59 1.91 14.93
N ASN A 58 5.59 2.78 14.71
CA ASN A 58 5.53 3.76 13.62
C ASN A 58 5.69 3.10 12.24
N ARG A 59 6.52 2.07 12.13
CA ARG A 59 6.69 1.27 10.91
C ARG A 59 5.39 0.58 10.54
N ASP A 60 4.72 -0.05 11.51
CA ASP A 60 3.46 -0.75 11.30
C ASP A 60 2.35 0.21 10.88
N HIS A 61 2.28 1.39 11.51
CA HIS A 61 1.33 2.44 11.13
C HIS A 61 1.60 3.01 9.72
N LEU A 62 2.87 3.21 9.35
CA LEU A 62 3.22 3.64 7.99
C LEU A 62 2.85 2.57 6.96
N ALA A 63 3.13 1.30 7.26
CA ALA A 63 2.79 0.19 6.40
C ALA A 63 1.27 0.09 6.20
N GLU A 64 0.46 0.26 7.26
CA GLU A 64 -0.99 0.26 7.14
C GLU A 64 -1.50 1.36 6.21
N LYS A 65 -1.01 2.60 6.37
CA LYS A 65 -1.37 3.74 5.50
C LYS A 65 -1.02 3.50 4.04
N LEU A 66 0.14 2.91 3.76
CA LEU A 66 0.54 2.54 2.40
C LEU A 66 -0.41 1.49 1.81
N GLY A 67 -0.80 0.49 2.59
CA GLY A 67 -1.80 -0.50 2.18
C GLY A 67 -3.15 0.16 1.85
N GLN A 68 -3.65 1.02 2.74
CA GLN A 68 -4.91 1.75 2.51
C GLN A 68 -4.87 2.62 1.25
N LEU A 69 -3.75 3.30 0.98
CA LEU A 69 -3.57 4.07 -0.25
C LEU A 69 -3.52 3.17 -1.48
N GLY A 70 -2.90 1.99 -1.37
CA GLY A 70 -2.88 1.00 -2.44
C GLY A 70 -4.28 0.49 -2.80
N ASP A 71 -5.07 0.14 -1.78
CA ASP A 71 -6.48 -0.25 -1.93
C ASP A 71 -7.32 0.85 -2.58
N LEU A 72 -7.09 2.12 -2.20
CA LEU A 72 -7.80 3.26 -2.78
C LEU A 72 -7.47 3.41 -4.28
N ALA A 73 -6.20 3.28 -4.66
CA ALA A 73 -5.77 3.34 -6.05
C ALA A 73 -6.39 2.20 -6.89
N ALA A 74 -6.40 0.97 -6.36
CA ALA A 74 -7.03 -0.18 -7.01
C ALA A 74 -8.54 0.01 -7.20
N LYS A 75 -9.25 0.49 -6.17
CA LYS A 75 -10.69 0.79 -6.25
C LYS A 75 -11.01 1.88 -7.28
N ALA A 76 -10.16 2.91 -7.37
CA ALA A 76 -10.32 3.95 -8.39
C ALA A 76 -10.17 3.37 -9.81
N ALA A 77 -9.15 2.52 -10.04
CA ALA A 77 -8.94 1.84 -11.30
C ALA A 77 -10.13 0.94 -11.70
N GLU A 78 -10.67 0.19 -10.73
CA GLU A 78 -11.87 -0.63 -10.92
C GLU A 78 -13.09 0.22 -11.30
N GLY A 79 -13.34 1.31 -10.57
CA GLY A 79 -14.45 2.21 -10.84
C GLY A 79 -14.40 2.82 -12.23
N PHE A 80 -13.21 3.27 -12.68
CA PHE A 80 -13.03 3.79 -14.04
C PHE A 80 -13.24 2.71 -15.11
N SER A 81 -12.74 1.49 -14.88
CA SER A 81 -12.92 0.36 -15.79
C SER A 81 -14.39 -0.05 -15.94
N GLN A 82 -15.13 -0.06 -14.82
CA GLN A 82 -16.58 -0.33 -14.83
C GLN A 82 -17.35 0.77 -15.56
N ALA A 83 -17.01 2.04 -15.32
CA ALA A 83 -17.64 3.17 -16.01
C ALA A 83 -17.41 3.13 -17.54
N ASP A 84 -16.20 2.78 -17.99
CA ASP A 84 -15.88 2.59 -19.41
C ASP A 84 -16.70 1.44 -20.01
N ALA A 85 -16.77 0.30 -19.33
CA ALA A 85 -17.52 -0.87 -19.78
C ALA A 85 -19.02 -0.60 -19.89
N ASP A 86 -19.59 0.13 -18.92
CA ASP A 86 -20.97 0.59 -18.92
C ASP A 86 -21.26 1.52 -20.10
N LEU A 87 -20.37 2.48 -20.37
CA LEU A 87 -20.51 3.41 -21.48
C LEU A 87 -20.43 2.67 -22.83
N ALA A 88 -19.45 1.77 -22.99
CA ALA A 88 -19.29 0.97 -24.19
C ALA A 88 -20.53 0.09 -24.45
N ARG A 89 -21.14 -0.47 -23.40
CA ARG A 89 -22.40 -1.22 -23.51
C ARG A 89 -23.54 -0.35 -24.01
N LYS A 90 -23.76 0.81 -23.37
CA LYS A 90 -24.81 1.77 -23.76
C LYS A 90 -24.68 2.21 -25.22
N ILE A 91 -23.45 2.46 -25.69
CA ILE A 91 -23.19 2.81 -27.09
C ILE A 91 -23.54 1.64 -28.02
N ARG A 92 -23.11 0.41 -27.71
CA ARG A 92 -23.45 -0.78 -28.53
C ARG A 92 -24.96 -1.00 -28.60
N ASP A 93 -25.66 -0.83 -27.49
CA ASP A 93 -27.12 -1.02 -27.44
C ASP A 93 -27.85 0.07 -28.25
N ALA A 94 -27.39 1.32 -28.17
CA ALA A 94 -27.92 2.42 -28.98
C ALA A 94 -27.71 2.20 -30.49
N VAL A 95 -26.54 1.69 -30.90
CA VAL A 95 -26.25 1.38 -32.32
C VAL A 95 -27.07 0.20 -32.83
N LYS A 96 -27.39 -0.79 -31.99
CA LYS A 96 -28.24 -1.94 -32.38
C LYS A 96 -29.73 -1.61 -32.46
N GLY A 97 -30.18 -0.56 -31.78
CA GLY A 97 -31.56 -0.10 -31.78
C GLY A 97 -31.90 0.93 -32.87
N ALA A 98 -30.91 1.39 -33.63
CA ALA A 98 -31.04 2.29 -34.77
C ALA A 98 -31.00 1.53 -36.10
#